data_AF-B9YBZ2-F1
#
_entry.id   AF-B9YBZ2-F1
#
_cell.length_a   1.000
_cell.length_b   1.000
_cell.length_c   1.000
_cell.angle_alpha   90.00
_cell.angle_beta   90.00
_cell.angle_gamma   90.00
#
_symmetry.space_group_name_H-M   'P 1'
#
loop_
_entity.id
_entity.type
_entity.pdbx_description
1 polymer ?
#
loop_
_entity_poly.entity_id
_entity_poly.type
_entity_poly.pdbx_seq_one_letter_code
_entity_poly.pdbx_strand_id
1 'polypeptide(L)' 'MPAAVRFAPFLCYGKGEFSLKKDNLIRYSMQLAFLKQLLEKKLISDREYSLIKNRLMKDYKIVSDLLS' A
#
# COMPACT_ATOMS: atom_id res chain seq x y z
N MET A 1 -24.74 14.65 -23.85
CA MET A 1 -24.34 13.23 -23.81
C MET A 1 -23.23 13.03 -24.81
N PRO A 2 -22.11 12.31 -24.53
CA PRO A 2 -21.57 11.75 -23.29
C PRO A 2 -20.23 12.47 -22.92
N ALA A 3 -19.46 12.19 -21.87
CA ALA A 3 -19.29 11.02 -21.04
C ALA A 3 -18.91 11.46 -19.61
N ALA A 4 -19.70 11.00 -18.64
CA ALA A 4 -19.29 10.96 -17.25
C ALA A 4 -18.13 9.97 -17.17
N VAL A 5 -16.90 10.48 -17.14
CA VAL A 5 -15.75 9.64 -16.82
C VAL A 5 -15.80 9.42 -15.31
N ARG A 6 -16.46 8.33 -14.91
CA ARG A 6 -16.31 7.73 -13.58
C ARG A 6 -14.85 7.27 -13.46
N PHE A 7 -13.94 8.19 -13.17
CA PHE A 7 -12.66 7.84 -12.58
C PHE A 7 -12.86 7.71 -11.08
N ALA A 8 -13.30 6.53 -10.67
CA ALA A 8 -13.11 6.08 -9.32
C ALA A 8 -12.49 4.68 -9.36
N PRO A 9 -11.22 4.57 -8.97
CA PRO A 9 -10.77 3.43 -8.22
C PRO A 9 -10.48 3.87 -6.79
N PHE A 10 -11.41 3.52 -5.89
CA PHE A 10 -11.08 2.71 -4.72
C PHE A 10 -10.11 3.29 -3.67
N LEU A 11 -10.29 4.54 -3.24
CA LEU A 11 -9.64 5.05 -2.00
C LEU A 11 -10.67 5.46 -0.94
N CYS A 12 -11.60 4.57 -0.61
CA CYS A 12 -12.36 4.65 0.64
C CYS A 12 -11.61 3.82 1.71
N TYR A 13 -10.58 4.38 2.34
CA TYR A 13 -10.05 3.81 3.58
C TYR A 13 -10.76 4.48 4.76
N GLY A 14 -11.66 3.71 5.39
CA GLY A 14 -12.43 4.13 6.56
C GLY A 14 -11.51 4.63 7.68
N LYS A 15 -11.82 5.81 8.18
CA LYS A 15 -11.11 6.51 9.26
C LYS A 15 -11.42 5.79 10.59
N GLY A 16 -10.64 4.74 10.89
CA GLY A 16 -10.65 4.03 12.16
C GLY A 16 -9.49 4.47 13.04
N GLU A 17 -9.79 4.97 14.23
CA GLU A 17 -8.84 5.39 15.27
C GLU A 17 -7.93 4.21 15.67
N PHE A 18 -6.63 4.29 15.39
CA PHE A 18 -5.70 3.15 15.46
C PHE A 18 -4.47 3.47 16.33
N SER A 19 -4.27 2.64 17.37
CA SER A 19 -3.25 2.74 18.43
C SER A 19 -1.79 2.64 17.93
N LEU A 20 -0.82 3.20 18.68
CA LEU A 20 0.61 3.40 18.33
C LEU A 20 1.37 2.22 17.70
N LYS A 21 1.07 0.96 18.05
CA LYS A 21 1.67 -0.22 17.38
C LYS A 21 1.14 -0.41 15.96
N LYS A 22 -0.10 0.00 15.74
CA LYS A 22 -0.78 -0.08 14.46
C LYS A 22 -0.32 1.03 13.51
N ASP A 23 0.24 2.15 13.99
CA ASP A 23 0.74 3.23 13.11
C ASP A 23 1.82 2.76 12.14
N ASN A 24 2.71 1.86 12.57
CA ASN A 24 3.70 1.24 11.67
C ASN A 24 3.03 0.40 10.58
N LEU A 25 2.00 -0.37 10.95
CA LEU A 25 1.25 -1.20 10.01
C LEU A 25 0.41 -0.36 9.03
N ILE A 26 -0.19 0.73 9.51
CA ILE A 26 -0.94 1.67 8.68
C ILE A 26 0.00 2.35 7.69
N ARG A 27 1.15 2.85 8.14
CA ARG A 27 2.18 3.43 7.26
C ARG A 27 2.68 2.43 6.20
N TYR A 28 2.96 1.20 6.62
CA TYR A 28 3.33 0.12 5.70
C TYR A 28 2.23 -0.17 4.67
N SER A 29 0.98 -0.29 5.11
CA SER A 29 -0.17 -0.56 4.23
C SER A 29 -0.39 0.57 3.22
N MET A 30 -0.26 1.82 3.67
CA MET A 30 -0.34 3.01 2.82
C MET A 30 0.76 2.99 1.75
N GLN A 31 2.01 2.74 2.15
CA GLN A 31 3.14 2.68 1.21
C GLN A 31 3.01 1.54 0.22
N LEU A 32 2.49 0.38 0.65
CA LEU A 32 2.21 -0.74 -0.24
C LEU A 32 1.11 -0.42 -1.26
N ALA A 33 0.08 0.31 -0.85
CA ALA A 33 -0.99 0.77 -1.75
C ALA A 33 -0.43 1.73 -2.82
N PHE A 34 0.41 2.69 -2.43
CA PHE A 34 1.09 3.56 -3.39
C PHE A 34 2.00 2.79 -4.35
N LEU A 35 2.77 1.82 -3.83
CA LEU A 35 3.63 0.98 -4.66
C LEU A 35 2.83 0.21 -5.71
N LYS A 36 1.64 -0.29 -5.35
CA LYS A 36 0.72 -0.96 -6.27
C LYS A 36 0.18 0.01 -7.34
N GLN A 37 -0.16 1.24 -6.97
CA GLN A 37 -0.60 2.27 -7.93
C GLN A 37 0.51 2.63 -8.93
N LEU A 38 1.77 2.70 -8.50
CA LEU A 38 2.91 2.95 -9.40
C LEU A 38 3.10 1.81 -10.41
N LEU A 39 2.93 0.56 -9.97
CA LEU A 39 2.99 -0.61 -10.84
C LEU A 39 1.85 -0.63 -11.87
N GLU A 40 0.63 -0.30 -11.44
CA GLU A 40 -0.53 -0.21 -12.32
C GLU A 40 -0.35 0.86 -13.40
N LYS A 41 0.27 1.99 -13.02
CA LYS A 41 0.67 3.05 -13.96
C LYS A 41 1.94 2.73 -14.78
N LYS A 42 2.53 1.54 -14.60
CA LYS A 42 3.79 1.09 -15.24
C LYS A 42 4.97 2.06 -15.04
N LEU A 43 4.98 2.80 -13.94
CA LEU A 43 6.09 3.70 -13.57
C LEU A 43 7.27 2.93 -12.96
N ILE A 44 7.01 1.71 -12.50
CA ILE A 44 8.01 0.78 -11.95
C ILE A 44 7.84 -0.60 -12.59
N SER A 45 8.91 -1.40 -12.58
CA SER A 45 8.90 -2.79 -13.03
C SER A 45 8.59 -3.75 -11.87
N ASP A 46 8.09 -4.95 -12.15
CA ASP A 46 7.88 -6.02 -11.17
C ASP A 46 9.13 -6.32 -10.31
N ARG A 47 10.33 -6.21 -10.90
CA ARG A 47 11.59 -6.38 -10.15
C ARG A 47 11.77 -5.30 -9.09
N GLU A 48 11.54 -4.04 -9.46
CA GLU A 48 11.63 -2.88 -8.57
C GLU A 48 10.57 -2.97 -7.46
N TYR A 49 9.33 -3.34 -7.83
CA TYR A 49 8.24 -3.56 -6.88
C TYR A 49 8.64 -4.57 -5.80
N SER A 50 9.21 -5.72 -6.19
CA SER A 50 9.62 -6.77 -5.26
C SER A 50 10.75 -6.33 -4.32
N LEU A 51 11.75 -5.62 -4.86
CA LEU A 51 12.86 -5.07 -4.06
C LEU A 51 12.36 -4.08 -3.01
N ILE A 52 11.51 -3.13 -3.41
CA ILE A 52 10.96 -2.11 -2.52
C ILE A 52 10.05 -2.75 -1.47
N LYS A 53 9.19 -3.68 -1.87
CA LYS A 53 8.31 -4.42 -0.94
C LYS A 53 9.13 -5.16 0.12
N ASN A 54 10.18 -5.87 -0.28
CA ASN A 54 11.04 -6.60 0.66
C ASN A 54 11.76 -5.65 1.63
N ARG A 55 12.22 -4.49 1.13
CA ARG A 55 12.81 -3.44 1.97
C ARG A 55 11.80 -2.90 2.98
N LEU A 56 10.58 -2.56 2.55
CA LEU A 56 9.49 -2.11 3.42
C LEU A 56 9.17 -3.14 4.51
N MET A 57 9.09 -4.43 4.18
CA MET A 57 8.83 -5.47 5.17
C MET A 57 9.92 -5.51 6.27
N LYS A 58 11.19 -5.30 5.90
CA LYS A 58 12.31 -5.24 6.84
C LYS A 58 12.30 -3.95 7.67
N ASP A 59 12.11 -2.79 7.03
CA ASP A 59 12.08 -1.47 7.68
C ASP A 59 10.99 -1.39 8.75
N TYR A 60 9.78 -1.87 8.43
CA TYR A 60 8.66 -1.88 9.37
C TYR A 60 8.68 -3.06 10.33
N LYS A 61 9.70 -3.94 10.23
CA LYS A 61 9.78 -5.20 10.98
C LYS A 61 8.44 -5.94 10.95
N ILE A 62 7.84 -6.05 9.77
CA ILE A 62 6.69 -6.94 9.52
C ILE A 62 7.23 -8.38 9.50
N VAL A 63 7.80 -8.78 10.64
CA VAL A 63 8.36 -10.10 10.87
C VAL A 63 7.24 -10.86 11.53
N SER A 64 6.48 -11.60 10.72
CA SER A 64 5.77 -12.84 11.06
C SER A 64 4.85 -12.90 12.29
N ASP A 65 4.70 -11.85 13.10
CA ASP A 65 3.91 -11.84 14.34
C ASP A 65 2.40 -11.91 14.03
N LEU A 66 2.00 -11.57 12.80
CA LEU A 66 0.65 -11.80 12.29
C LEU A 66 0.39 -13.28 11.91
N LEU A 67 1.44 -14.09 11.74
CA LEU A 67 1.37 -15.51 11.38
C LEU A 67 1.65 -16.44 12.56
N SER A 68 1.87 -15.90 13.78
CA SER A 68 2.10 -16.72 14.98
C SER A 68 0.81 -17.17 15.65
#